data_AF-A0A7Y6PR44-F1
#
_entry.id   AF-A0A7Y6PR44-F1
#
_cell.length_a   1.000
_cell.length_b   1.000
_cell.length_c   1.000
_cell.angle_alpha   90.00
_cell.angle_beta   90.00
_cell.angle_gamma   90.00
#
_symmetry.space_group_name_H-M   'P 1'
#
loop_
_entity.id
_entity.type
_entity.pdbx_description
1 polymer ?
#
loop_
_entity_poly.entity_id
_entity_poly.type
_entity_poly.pdbx_seq_one_letter_code
_entity_poly.pdbx_strand_id
1 'polypeptide(L)'
;MARDDEPVELEIRKGSPSVQLTRDEFRERFRAQFLDPAFEKVARELAAVEEVAWDGYNNHRKSPRTRKAGEGFEDPSYDLSVEWLAARDAIHAAQKLHDAPGQMRVLLVQAASRSEHTCPSELSKSFRLAAEAADELRAAGAHVDLLDLSNLASEYGRRIYPCKACVSTAMPLCHWPCSCYPNHSLGQTLDWMTELYPRW
;
A
#
# COMPACT_ATOMS: atom_id res chain seq x y z
N MET A 1 34.87 28.66 -15.59
CA MET A 1 35.25 27.30 -15.21
C MET A 1 34.13 26.39 -15.65
N ALA A 2 34.33 25.65 -16.74
CA ALA A 2 33.44 24.55 -17.10
C ALA A 2 33.50 23.54 -15.95
N ARG A 3 32.35 23.13 -15.42
CA ARG A 3 32.29 21.95 -14.55
C ARG A 3 32.53 20.77 -15.47
N ASP A 4 33.54 19.96 -15.19
CA ASP A 4 33.71 18.67 -15.83
C ASP A 4 32.43 17.85 -15.55
N ASP A 5 31.62 17.63 -16.58
CA ASP A 5 30.43 16.77 -16.59
C ASP A 5 30.82 15.28 -16.63
N GLU A 6 31.89 14.91 -15.92
CA GLU A 6 32.26 13.50 -15.79
C GLU A 6 31.28 12.86 -14.79
N PRO A 7 30.53 11.81 -15.19
CA PRO A 7 29.55 11.20 -14.31
C PRO A 7 30.27 10.59 -13.11
N VAL A 8 29.96 11.11 -11.92
CA VAL A 8 30.44 10.55 -10.66
C VAL A 8 29.81 9.17 -10.50
N GLU A 9 30.61 8.12 -10.64
CA GLU A 9 30.18 6.75 -10.38
C GLU A 9 29.98 6.57 -8.87
N LEU A 10 28.71 6.55 -8.45
CA LEU A 10 28.34 6.41 -7.04
C LEU A 10 28.29 4.92 -6.67
N GLU A 11 29.12 4.50 -5.72
CA GLU A 11 29.06 3.15 -5.15
C GLU A 11 27.85 3.00 -4.21
N ILE A 12 26.93 2.09 -4.54
CA ILE A 12 25.75 1.81 -3.72
C ILE A 12 26.17 1.06 -2.45
N ARG A 13 25.91 1.66 -1.29
CA ARG A 13 26.16 1.03 0.02
C ARG A 13 25.20 -0.14 0.25
N LYS A 14 25.78 -1.33 0.50
CA LYS A 14 25.07 -2.57 0.84
C LYS A 14 25.65 -3.14 2.14
N GLY A 15 24.94 -4.04 2.82
CA GLY A 15 25.45 -4.69 4.04
C GLY A 15 24.41 -5.11 5.08
N SER A 16 23.12 -4.87 4.84
CA SER A 16 22.07 -5.41 5.71
C SER A 16 22.12 -6.95 5.71
N PRO A 17 21.92 -7.61 6.88
CA PRO A 17 21.81 -9.06 6.94
C PRO A 17 20.65 -9.57 6.06
N SER A 18 20.81 -10.77 5.51
CA SER A 18 19.71 -11.42 4.80
C SER A 18 18.57 -11.74 5.76
N VAL A 19 17.34 -11.45 5.32
CA VAL A 19 16.09 -11.85 5.99
C VAL A 19 15.35 -12.91 5.18
N GLN A 20 16.04 -13.56 4.23
CA GLN A 20 15.46 -14.60 3.41
C GLN A 20 15.18 -15.83 4.26
N LEU A 21 13.92 -16.25 4.28
CA LEU A 21 13.44 -17.44 4.96
C LEU A 21 13.91 -18.69 4.20
N THR A 22 14.18 -19.75 4.95
CA THR A 22 14.24 -21.10 4.41
C THR A 22 12.86 -21.54 3.91
N ARG A 23 12.84 -22.64 3.14
CA ARG A 23 11.59 -23.23 2.63
C ARG A 23 10.60 -23.58 3.75
N ASP A 24 11.12 -24.10 4.87
CA ASP A 24 10.31 -24.54 6.01
C ASP A 24 9.78 -23.36 6.84
N GLU A 25 10.61 -22.34 7.09
CA GLU A 25 10.15 -21.10 7.77
C GLU A 25 9.07 -20.37 6.94
N PHE A 26 9.23 -20.34 5.61
CA PHE A 26 8.20 -19.79 4.73
C PHE A 26 6.90 -20.60 4.81
N ARG A 27 6.99 -21.94 4.78
CA ARG A 27 5.83 -22.82 4.92
C ARG A 27 5.06 -22.54 6.19
N GLU A 28 5.76 -22.48 7.32
CA GLU A 28 5.16 -22.22 8.62
C GLU A 28 4.41 -20.88 8.61
N ARG A 29 5.07 -19.82 8.13
CA ARG A 29 4.49 -18.47 8.08
C ARG A 29 3.31 -18.36 7.12
N PHE A 30 3.37 -19.03 5.96
CA PHE A 30 2.28 -19.07 4.99
C PHE A 30 1.06 -19.81 5.56
N ARG A 31 1.28 -20.99 6.17
CA ARG A 31 0.21 -21.81 6.73
C ARG A 31 -0.46 -21.25 7.96
N ALA A 32 0.18 -20.31 8.67
CA ALA A 32 -0.38 -19.66 9.85
C ALA A 32 -1.73 -18.96 9.59
N GLN A 33 -2.07 -18.63 8.34
CA GLN A 33 -3.36 -18.05 7.98
C GLN A 33 -4.47 -19.09 7.74
N PHE A 34 -4.13 -20.38 7.71
CA PHE A 34 -5.00 -21.47 7.28
C PHE A 34 -5.14 -22.56 8.36
N LEU A 35 -5.15 -22.15 9.64
CA LEU A 35 -5.21 -23.07 10.79
C LEU A 35 -6.60 -23.66 11.06
N ASP A 36 -7.65 -23.09 10.46
CA ASP A 36 -9.01 -23.63 10.63
C ASP A 36 -9.08 -25.07 10.08
N PRO A 37 -9.59 -26.05 10.84
CA PRO A 37 -9.68 -27.45 10.39
C PRO A 37 -10.43 -27.65 9.06
N ALA A 38 -11.27 -26.69 8.64
CA ALA A 38 -11.91 -26.73 7.33
C ALA A 38 -10.91 -26.79 6.17
N PHE A 39 -9.70 -26.22 6.33
CA PHE A 39 -8.65 -26.27 5.30
C PHE A 39 -8.05 -27.68 5.12
N GLU A 40 -8.25 -28.62 6.06
CA GLU A 40 -7.82 -30.01 5.89
C GLU A 40 -8.49 -30.68 4.68
N LYS A 41 -9.73 -30.27 4.36
CA LYS A 41 -10.49 -30.77 3.20
C LYS A 41 -9.85 -30.40 1.86
N VAL A 42 -8.98 -29.39 1.83
CA VAL A 42 -8.30 -28.86 0.64
C VAL A 42 -6.78 -28.80 0.82
N ALA A 43 -6.23 -29.68 1.67
CA ALA A 43 -4.82 -29.65 2.04
C ALA A 43 -3.87 -29.82 0.84
N ARG A 44 -4.28 -30.58 -0.18
CA ARG A 44 -3.48 -30.80 -1.40
C ARG A 44 -3.40 -29.52 -2.23
N GLU A 45 -4.52 -28.83 -2.42
CA GLU A 45 -4.62 -27.57 -3.14
C GLU A 45 -3.84 -26.49 -2.42
N LEU A 46 -3.98 -26.40 -1.09
CA LEU A 46 -3.23 -25.45 -0.29
C LEU A 46 -1.72 -25.66 -0.40
N ALA A 47 -1.25 -26.92 -0.41
CA ALA A 47 0.16 -27.23 -0.64
C ALA A 47 0.63 -26.80 -2.04
N ALA A 48 -0.21 -26.97 -3.07
CA ALA A 48 0.12 -26.52 -4.42
C ALA A 48 0.24 -24.99 -4.52
N VAL A 49 -0.67 -24.25 -3.87
CA VAL A 49 -0.60 -22.77 -3.80
C VAL A 49 0.64 -22.33 -3.04
N GLU A 50 0.97 -22.99 -1.93
CA GLU A 50 2.16 -22.71 -1.13
C GLU A 50 3.46 -22.85 -1.94
N GLU A 51 3.61 -23.90 -2.77
CA GLU A 51 4.79 -24.06 -3.63
C GLU A 51 4.93 -22.90 -4.64
N VAL A 52 3.83 -22.45 -5.24
CA VAL A 52 3.84 -21.30 -6.17
C VAL A 52 4.17 -20.01 -5.43
N ALA A 53 3.64 -19.82 -4.22
CA ALA A 53 3.95 -18.68 -3.38
C ALA A 53 5.42 -18.66 -2.95
N TRP A 54 5.99 -19.82 -2.61
CA TRP A 54 7.41 -19.98 -2.32
C TRP A 54 8.27 -19.60 -3.52
N ASP A 55 7.94 -20.09 -4.71
CA ASP A 55 8.66 -19.71 -5.93
C ASP A 55 8.60 -18.18 -6.17
N GLY A 56 7.47 -17.55 -5.87
CA GLY A 56 7.33 -16.08 -5.93
C GLY A 56 8.23 -15.35 -4.94
N TYR A 57 8.25 -15.83 -3.70
CA TYR A 57 9.09 -15.31 -2.62
C TYR A 57 10.59 -15.47 -2.95
N ASN A 58 11.02 -16.68 -3.29
CA ASN A 58 12.42 -17.04 -3.51
C ASN A 58 13.01 -16.31 -4.72
N ASN A 59 12.21 -16.05 -5.76
CA ASN A 59 12.62 -15.27 -6.92
C ASN A 59 12.34 -13.76 -6.79
N HIS A 60 12.00 -13.27 -5.60
CA HIS A 60 11.82 -11.84 -5.30
C HIS A 60 10.85 -11.11 -6.28
N ARG A 61 9.79 -11.80 -6.72
CA ARG A 61 8.83 -11.25 -7.71
C ARG A 61 7.91 -10.21 -7.08
N LYS A 62 8.45 -9.01 -6.89
CA LYS A 62 7.75 -7.87 -6.27
C LYS A 62 6.54 -7.40 -7.07
N SER A 63 6.70 -7.24 -8.38
CA SER A 63 5.67 -6.72 -9.29
C SER A 63 5.45 -7.74 -10.41
N PRO A 64 4.54 -8.71 -10.22
CA PRO A 64 4.42 -9.87 -11.11
C PRO A 64 3.81 -9.52 -12.47
N ARG A 65 3.18 -8.34 -12.60
CA ARG A 65 2.58 -7.84 -13.84
C ARG A 65 3.17 -6.50 -14.20
N THR A 66 3.79 -6.43 -15.36
CA THR A 66 4.43 -5.21 -15.87
C THR A 66 4.01 -4.90 -17.30
N ARG A 67 4.18 -3.64 -17.69
CA ARG A 67 4.15 -3.20 -19.09
C ARG A 67 5.21 -2.12 -19.30
N LYS A 68 5.56 -1.88 -20.56
CA LYS A 68 6.44 -0.77 -20.94
C LYS A 68 5.86 0.56 -20.48
N ALA A 69 6.72 1.41 -19.92
CA ALA A 69 6.34 2.69 -19.32
C ALA A 69 5.63 3.60 -20.33
N GLY A 70 6.16 3.65 -21.56
CA GLY A 70 5.62 4.48 -22.63
C GLY A 70 6.06 5.94 -22.56
N GLU A 71 5.46 6.75 -23.41
CA GLU A 71 5.78 8.18 -23.54
C GLU A 71 5.51 8.95 -22.23
N GLY A 72 6.37 9.93 -21.92
CA GLY A 72 6.29 10.75 -20.70
C GLY A 72 7.05 10.19 -19.50
N PHE A 73 7.73 9.04 -19.65
CA PHE A 73 8.73 8.54 -18.70
C PHE A 73 10.14 8.73 -19.25
N GLU A 74 11.12 8.89 -18.35
CA GLU A 74 12.54 9.04 -18.70
C GLU A 74 13.06 7.88 -19.56
N ASP A 75 12.68 6.65 -19.21
CA ASP A 75 12.90 5.46 -20.03
C ASP A 75 11.55 4.84 -20.44
N PRO A 76 11.06 5.11 -21.66
CA PRO A 76 9.81 4.55 -22.18
C PRO A 76 9.81 3.02 -22.29
N SER A 77 11.00 2.40 -22.36
CA SER A 77 11.17 0.95 -22.52
C SER A 77 11.26 0.19 -21.20
N TYR A 78 11.30 0.91 -20.07
CA TYR A 78 11.34 0.32 -18.74
C TYR A 78 10.05 -0.43 -18.42
N ASP A 79 10.17 -1.58 -17.76
CA ASP A 79 9.02 -2.38 -17.32
C ASP A 79 8.48 -1.85 -15.98
N LEU A 80 7.32 -1.20 -16.03
CA LEU A 80 6.64 -0.67 -14.85
C LEU A 80 5.51 -1.59 -14.39
N SER A 81 5.31 -1.64 -13.07
CA SER A 81 4.17 -2.32 -12.46
C SER A 81 2.86 -1.75 -12.99
N VAL A 82 1.97 -2.63 -13.46
CA VAL A 82 0.63 -2.25 -13.92
C VAL A 82 -0.18 -1.63 -12.77
N GLU A 83 -0.05 -2.16 -11.56
CA GLU A 83 -0.74 -1.63 -10.36
C GLU A 83 -0.21 -0.24 -9.97
N TRP A 84 1.10 -0.02 -10.09
CA TRP A 84 1.68 1.29 -9.80
C TRP A 84 1.20 2.36 -10.80
N LEU A 85 1.12 2.00 -12.08
CA LEU A 85 0.57 2.89 -13.12
C LEU A 85 -0.90 3.23 -12.83
N ALA A 86 -1.71 2.24 -12.45
CA ALA A 86 -3.10 2.46 -12.07
C ALA A 86 -3.23 3.40 -10.85
N ALA A 87 -2.40 3.20 -9.82
CA ALA A 87 -2.38 4.07 -8.64
C ALA A 87 -1.97 5.51 -9.00
N ARG A 88 -0.95 5.68 -9.85
CA ARG A 88 -0.52 6.99 -10.35
C ARG A 88 -1.64 7.71 -11.10
N ASP A 89 -2.33 6.99 -11.99
CA ASP A 89 -3.41 7.56 -12.78
C ASP A 89 -4.60 7.98 -11.90
N ALA A 90 -4.94 7.19 -10.88
CA ALA A 90 -5.96 7.52 -9.90
C ALA A 90 -5.61 8.78 -9.09
N ILE A 91 -4.36 8.92 -8.65
CA ILE A 91 -3.87 10.10 -7.93
C ILE A 91 -3.94 11.34 -8.82
N HIS A 92 -3.49 11.25 -10.07
CA HIS A 92 -3.57 12.37 -10.99
C HIS A 92 -5.01 12.78 -11.32
N ALA A 93 -5.93 11.81 -11.38
CA ALA A 93 -7.35 12.11 -11.54
C ALA A 93 -7.92 12.83 -10.31
N ALA A 94 -7.58 12.39 -9.10
CA ALA A 94 -7.97 13.04 -7.85
C ALA A 94 -7.39 14.45 -7.72
N GLN A 95 -6.10 14.63 -8.02
CA GLN A 95 -5.43 15.93 -7.99
C GLN A 95 -6.14 16.95 -8.89
N LYS A 96 -6.51 16.56 -10.12
CA LYS A 96 -7.29 17.44 -11.02
C LYS A 96 -8.63 17.87 -10.43
N LEU A 97 -9.29 16.98 -9.68
CA LEU A 97 -10.54 17.29 -8.99
C LEU A 97 -10.32 18.22 -7.78
N HIS A 98 -9.21 18.06 -7.08
CA HIS A 98 -8.88 18.84 -5.87
C HIS A 98 -8.36 20.25 -6.22
N ASP A 99 -7.63 20.39 -7.32
CA ASP A 99 -7.14 21.68 -7.82
C ASP A 99 -8.23 22.49 -8.54
N ALA A 100 -9.33 21.84 -8.95
CA ALA A 100 -10.43 22.52 -9.59
C ALA A 100 -11.15 23.46 -8.59
N PRO A 101 -11.47 24.70 -8.99
CA PRO A 101 -12.28 25.58 -8.15
C PRO A 101 -13.67 24.96 -7.96
N GLY A 102 -14.21 25.03 -6.75
CA GLY A 102 -15.52 24.46 -6.50
C GLY A 102 -15.85 24.31 -5.02
N GLN A 103 -16.68 23.30 -4.74
CA GLN A 103 -17.13 22.95 -3.40
C GLN A 103 -15.95 22.64 -2.48
N MET A 104 -15.98 23.16 -1.24
CA MET A 104 -14.99 22.81 -0.22
C MET A 104 -14.95 21.29 -0.02
N ARG A 105 -13.76 20.71 0.00
CA ARG A 105 -13.54 19.28 0.19
C ARG A 105 -12.83 19.05 1.52
N VAL A 106 -13.37 18.18 2.35
CA VAL A 106 -12.81 17.88 3.67
C VAL A 106 -12.60 16.37 3.81
N LEU A 107 -11.37 15.97 4.12
CA LEU A 107 -11.06 14.63 4.58
C LEU A 107 -11.09 14.64 6.12
N LEU A 108 -12.09 13.98 6.69
CA LEU A 108 -12.15 13.73 8.13
C LEU A 108 -11.49 12.39 8.42
N VAL A 109 -10.50 12.39 9.31
CA VAL A 109 -9.80 11.17 9.72
C VAL A 109 -10.17 10.83 11.14
N GLN A 110 -10.89 9.73 11.30
CA GLN A 110 -11.02 9.06 12.58
C GLN A 110 -9.77 8.18 12.75
N ALA A 111 -9.11 8.23 13.92
CA ALA A 111 -7.92 7.41 14.19
C ALA A 111 -8.04 6.35 15.31
N ALA A 112 -9.17 6.22 16.00
CA ALA A 112 -9.30 5.17 17.01
C ALA A 112 -9.50 3.80 16.35
N SER A 113 -8.62 2.86 16.67
CA SER A 113 -8.65 1.49 16.17
C SER A 113 -9.82 0.64 16.66
N ARG A 114 -10.63 1.15 17.58
CA ARG A 114 -11.77 0.44 18.14
C ARG A 114 -13.02 0.65 17.29
N SER A 115 -13.67 -0.46 16.96
CA SER A 115 -15.02 -0.51 16.41
C SER A 115 -15.82 -1.55 17.19
N GLU A 116 -17.14 -1.54 17.02
CA GLU A 116 -18.05 -2.54 17.59
C GLU A 116 -17.83 -3.96 17.05
N HIS A 117 -17.11 -4.10 15.94
CA HIS A 117 -16.81 -5.40 15.32
C HIS A 117 -15.64 -6.13 15.98
N THR A 118 -14.73 -5.40 16.63
CA THR A 118 -13.51 -5.99 17.25
C THR A 118 -13.31 -5.62 18.72
N CYS A 119 -14.12 -4.72 19.26
CA CYS A 119 -14.17 -4.39 20.67
C CYS A 119 -15.63 -4.35 21.12
N PRO A 120 -16.09 -5.28 21.98
CA PRO A 120 -17.48 -5.30 22.40
C PRO A 120 -17.82 -4.02 23.19
N SER A 121 -19.05 -3.53 22.99
CA SER A 121 -19.78 -2.62 23.88
C SER A 121 -19.82 -1.10 23.59
N GLU A 122 -19.51 -0.60 22.39
CA GLU A 122 -20.04 0.67 21.77
C GLU A 122 -19.11 1.18 20.65
N LEU A 123 -19.66 1.95 19.71
CA LEU A 123 -18.89 2.78 18.77
C LEU A 123 -17.87 3.68 19.49
N SER A 124 -16.70 3.87 18.90
CA SER A 124 -15.71 4.80 19.44
C SER A 124 -16.25 6.23 19.50
N LYS A 125 -15.92 6.96 20.57
CA LYS A 125 -16.28 8.39 20.71
C LYS A 125 -15.77 9.23 19.54
N SER A 126 -14.56 8.94 19.07
CA SER A 126 -13.97 9.60 17.89
C SER A 126 -14.77 9.35 16.62
N PHE A 127 -15.29 8.13 16.43
CA PHE A 127 -16.17 7.85 15.28
C PHE A 127 -17.46 8.63 15.37
N ARG A 128 -18.14 8.64 16.53
CA ARG A 128 -19.38 9.41 16.71
C ARG A 128 -19.18 10.91 16.46
N LEU A 129 -18.13 11.50 17.05
CA LEU A 129 -17.81 12.91 16.83
C LEU A 129 -17.43 13.20 15.38
N ALA A 130 -16.69 12.31 14.72
CA ALA A 130 -16.35 12.47 13.30
C ALA A 130 -17.59 12.37 12.39
N ALA A 131 -18.54 11.49 12.72
CA ALA A 131 -19.80 11.37 12.00
C ALA A 131 -20.65 12.63 12.13
N GLU A 132 -20.83 13.15 13.35
CA GLU A 132 -21.54 14.41 13.59
C GLU A 132 -20.87 15.58 12.86
N ALA A 133 -19.53 15.68 12.94
CA ALA A 133 -18.79 16.70 12.19
C ALA A 133 -18.95 16.55 10.67
N ALA A 134 -18.99 15.31 10.16
CA ALA A 134 -19.22 15.06 8.75
C ALA A 134 -20.60 15.53 8.29
N ASP A 135 -21.63 15.31 9.10
CA ASP A 135 -22.99 15.72 8.79
C ASP A 135 -23.15 17.24 8.80
N GLU A 136 -22.57 17.93 9.79
CA GLU A 136 -22.55 19.39 9.85
C GLU A 136 -21.80 20.01 8.65
N LEU A 137 -20.65 19.46 8.28
CA LEU A 137 -19.89 19.92 7.12
C LEU A 137 -20.65 19.69 5.80
N ARG A 138 -21.33 18.55 5.65
CA ARG A 138 -22.19 18.29 4.49
C ARG A 138 -23.37 19.25 4.44
N ALA A 139 -24.01 19.54 5.58
CA ALA A 139 -25.10 20.50 5.68
C ALA A 139 -24.64 21.94 5.33
N ALA A 140 -23.41 22.28 5.67
CA ALA A 140 -22.76 23.53 5.26
C ALA A 140 -22.34 23.55 3.77
N GLY A 141 -22.60 22.48 3.02
CA GLY A 141 -22.33 22.39 1.59
C GLY A 141 -20.91 21.95 1.25
N ALA A 142 -20.16 21.33 2.16
CA ALA A 142 -18.86 20.71 1.84
C ALA A 142 -19.02 19.28 1.30
N HIS A 143 -18.10 18.85 0.45
CA HIS A 143 -17.91 17.44 0.10
C HIS A 143 -17.02 16.80 1.18
N VAL A 144 -17.56 15.84 1.93
CA VAL A 144 -16.85 15.20 3.04
C VAL A 144 -16.55 13.74 2.75
N ASP A 145 -15.27 13.40 2.77
CA ASP A 145 -14.81 12.01 2.85
C ASP A 145 -14.43 11.68 4.31
N LEU A 146 -15.02 10.62 4.85
CA LEU A 146 -14.68 10.11 6.18
C LEU A 146 -13.76 8.90 6.02
N LEU A 147 -12.51 9.04 6.45
CA LEU A 147 -11.54 7.97 6.56
C LEU A 147 -11.58 7.39 7.98
N ASP A 148 -12.12 6.19 8.11
CA ASP A 148 -12.14 5.44 9.37
C ASP A 148 -10.95 4.48 9.46
N LEU A 149 -9.95 4.83 10.27
CA LEU A 149 -8.78 3.97 10.49
C LEU A 149 -9.09 2.78 11.40
N SER A 150 -10.29 2.68 11.99
CA SER A 150 -10.71 1.47 12.71
C SER A 150 -10.71 0.23 11.81
N ASN A 151 -10.90 0.41 10.49
CA ASN A 151 -10.86 -0.66 9.48
C ASN A 151 -9.51 -1.39 9.43
N LEU A 152 -8.40 -0.77 9.86
CA LEU A 152 -7.11 -1.47 9.97
C LEU A 152 -7.14 -2.61 11.00
N ALA A 153 -8.04 -2.53 11.97
CA ALA A 153 -8.22 -3.53 13.02
C ALA A 153 -9.46 -4.40 12.79
N SER A 154 -10.51 -3.87 12.16
CA SER A 154 -11.80 -4.54 12.01
C SER A 154 -12.06 -5.18 10.65
N GLU A 155 -11.36 -4.75 9.59
CA GLU A 155 -11.51 -5.32 8.26
C GLU A 155 -10.41 -6.34 7.99
N TYR A 156 -10.79 -7.52 7.50
CA TYR A 156 -9.83 -8.55 7.15
C TYR A 156 -8.84 -8.04 6.11
N GLY A 157 -7.55 -8.08 6.46
CA GLY A 157 -6.47 -7.84 5.53
C GLY A 157 -6.05 -6.39 5.36
N ARG A 158 -6.92 -5.40 5.61
CA ARG A 158 -6.61 -3.99 5.35
C ARG A 158 -5.39 -3.52 6.15
N ARG A 159 -4.31 -3.12 5.46
CA ARG A 159 -3.05 -2.74 6.10
C ARG A 159 -2.41 -1.52 5.45
N ILE A 160 -1.86 -0.62 6.26
CA ILE A 160 -0.93 0.41 5.81
C ILE A 160 0.49 -0.06 6.10
N TYR A 161 1.30 -0.23 5.05
CA TYR A 161 2.71 -0.56 5.23
C TYR A 161 3.55 0.70 5.51
N PRO A 162 4.59 0.61 6.37
CA PRO A 162 5.35 1.78 6.79
C PRO A 162 6.16 2.37 5.63
N CYS A 163 6.26 3.70 5.56
CA CYS A 163 7.16 4.37 4.64
C CYS A 163 8.61 3.99 4.94
N LYS A 164 9.42 3.78 3.88
CA LYS A 164 10.87 3.52 4.01
C LYS A 164 11.69 4.80 4.24
N ALA A 165 11.01 5.94 4.42
CA ALA A 165 11.60 7.25 4.70
C ALA A 165 12.68 7.67 3.69
N CYS A 166 12.55 7.28 2.42
CA CYS A 166 13.53 7.61 1.38
C CYS A 166 13.71 9.12 1.24
N VAL A 167 12.66 9.94 1.38
CA VAL A 167 12.77 11.42 1.32
C VAL A 167 13.81 11.97 2.31
N SER A 168 13.84 11.46 3.54
CA SER A 168 14.72 11.99 4.60
C SER A 168 16.07 11.28 4.71
N THR A 169 16.25 10.15 4.01
CA THR A 169 17.45 9.31 4.18
C THR A 169 18.20 9.03 2.87
N ALA A 170 17.51 9.06 1.74
CA ALA A 170 18.02 8.80 0.40
C ALA A 170 17.09 9.43 -0.65
N MET A 171 16.96 10.76 -0.62
CA MET A 171 15.94 11.52 -1.36
C MET A 171 15.78 11.10 -2.84
N PRO A 172 16.87 10.83 -3.60
CA PRO A 172 16.76 10.42 -5.00
C PRO A 172 16.03 9.09 -5.25
N LEU A 173 15.85 8.25 -4.23
CA LEU A 173 15.19 6.94 -4.35
C LEU A 173 13.68 7.01 -4.11
N CYS A 174 13.16 8.15 -3.67
CA CYS A 174 11.73 8.29 -3.39
C CYS A 174 10.95 8.47 -4.69
N HIS A 175 9.84 7.73 -4.81
CA HIS A 175 8.90 7.87 -5.91
C HIS A 175 7.53 8.30 -5.37
N TRP A 176 6.82 9.14 -6.13
CA TRP A 176 5.41 9.46 -5.88
C TRP A 176 4.56 9.04 -7.10
N PRO A 177 3.54 8.17 -6.93
CA PRO A 177 3.28 7.38 -5.72
C PRO A 177 4.41 6.43 -5.36
N CYS A 178 4.45 5.99 -4.10
CA CYS A 178 5.49 5.08 -3.61
C CYS A 178 5.52 3.79 -4.44
N SER A 179 6.65 3.48 -5.07
CA SER A 179 6.81 2.24 -5.83
C SER A 179 7.25 1.06 -4.95
N CYS A 180 7.45 1.25 -3.64
CA CYS A 180 7.88 0.18 -2.74
C CYS A 180 6.82 -0.87 -2.47
N TYR A 181 5.55 -0.52 -2.65
CA TYR A 181 4.37 -1.32 -2.32
C TYR A 181 3.40 -1.40 -3.52
N PRO A 182 2.54 -2.44 -3.58
CA PRO A 182 2.68 -3.68 -2.83
C PRO A 182 3.90 -4.48 -3.30
N ASN A 183 4.56 -5.17 -2.38
CA ASN A 183 5.51 -6.22 -2.73
C ASN A 183 4.83 -7.59 -2.64
N HIS A 184 4.48 -8.15 -3.80
CA HIS A 184 3.78 -9.43 -3.89
C HIS A 184 4.61 -10.60 -3.35
N SER A 185 5.94 -10.57 -3.53
CA SER A 185 6.79 -11.63 -3.01
C SER A 185 6.79 -11.66 -1.48
N LEU A 186 6.54 -10.52 -0.82
CA LEU A 186 6.48 -10.40 0.64
C LEU A 186 5.05 -10.48 1.21
N GLY A 187 4.06 -10.85 0.39
CA GLY A 187 2.65 -10.93 0.82
C GLY A 187 2.05 -9.57 1.19
N GLN A 188 2.55 -8.49 0.59
CA GLN A 188 2.07 -7.13 0.87
C GLN A 188 0.87 -6.72 0.01
N THR A 189 0.07 -7.69 -0.40
CA THR A 189 -1.02 -7.53 -1.38
C THR A 189 -2.25 -6.82 -0.82
N LEU A 190 -2.34 -6.67 0.51
CA LEU A 190 -3.47 -6.05 1.20
C LEU A 190 -3.15 -4.59 1.60
N ASP A 191 -2.24 -3.96 0.87
CA ASP A 191 -1.83 -2.57 1.08
C ASP A 191 -2.97 -1.61 0.74
N TRP A 192 -3.36 -0.80 1.71
CA TRP A 192 -4.44 0.18 1.60
C TRP A 192 -3.97 1.51 0.98
N MET A 193 -2.65 1.76 0.90
CA MET A 193 -2.15 3.08 0.51
C MET A 193 -2.61 3.54 -0.88
N THR A 194 -2.79 2.63 -1.83
CA THR A 194 -3.23 2.96 -3.20
C THR A 194 -4.67 3.49 -3.26
N GLU A 195 -5.53 3.12 -2.30
CA GLU A 195 -6.88 3.69 -2.15
C GLU A 195 -6.88 4.98 -1.32
N LEU A 196 -5.88 5.16 -0.44
CA LEU A 196 -5.77 6.35 0.41
C LEU A 196 -5.20 7.54 -0.33
N TYR A 197 -4.22 7.34 -1.21
CA TYR A 197 -3.58 8.44 -1.92
C TYR A 197 -4.57 9.30 -2.74
N PRO A 198 -5.54 8.74 -3.48
CA PRO A 198 -6.49 9.56 -4.25
C PRO A 198 -7.55 10.28 -3.40
N ARG A 199 -7.60 10.05 -2.08
CA ARG A 199 -8.58 10.71 -1.21
C ARG A 199 -8.19 12.15 -0.84
N TRP A 200 -6.96 12.57 -1.14
CA TRP A 200 -6.45 13.92 -0.88
C TRP A 200 -5.43 14.37 -1.93
#